data_AF-A0A957GRE1-F1
#
_entry.id   AF-A0A957GRE1-F1
#
_cell.length_a   1.000
_cell.length_b   1.000
_cell.length_c   1.000
_cell.angle_alpha   90.00
_cell.angle_beta   90.00
_cell.angle_gamma   90.00
#
_symmetry.space_group_name_H-M   'P 1'
#
loop_
_entity.id
_entity.type
_entity.pdbx_description
1 polymer ?
#
loop_
_entity_poly.entity_id
_entity_poly.type
_entity_poly.pdbx_seq_one_letter_code
_entity_poly.pdbx_strand_id
1 'polypeptide(L)'
;FITTGTVSWVTEATLTYLGLTLSATNLPATLILSETILQQENTLFFYAQSIRGHSVWLFSPWPLFILVYALAAWLLYRACVRYVRKISD
;
A
#
# COMPACT_ATOMS: atom_id res chain seq x y z
N PHE A 1 22.13 -1.55 29.32
CA PHE A 1 22.49 -0.60 28.26
C PHE A 1 21.57 -0.83 27.07
N ILE A 2 20.56 0.02 26.89
CA ILE A 2 19.72 -0.02 25.69
C ILE A 2 20.59 0.53 24.57
N THR A 3 21.02 -0.34 23.66
CA THR A 3 21.67 0.08 22.42
C THR A 3 20.62 0.82 21.59
N THR A 4 20.69 2.16 21.61
CA THR A 4 20.05 3.01 20.60
C THR A 4 20.75 2.74 19.27
N GLY A 5 20.40 1.62 18.64
CA GLY A 5 20.78 1.34 17.26
C GLY A 5 20.18 2.44 16.41
N THR A 6 21.00 3.42 16.03
CA THR A 6 20.58 4.49 15.12
C THR A 6 20.25 3.85 13.79
N VAL A 7 18.98 3.49 13.59
CA VAL A 7 18.51 2.94 12.33
C VAL A 7 18.77 3.98 11.24
N SER A 8 19.37 3.57 10.12
CA SER A 8 19.61 4.46 8.98
C SER A 8 18.27 5.00 8.47
N TRP A 9 18.24 6.25 7.98
CA TRP A 9 17.04 6.84 7.37
C TRP A 9 16.49 5.97 6.23
N VAL A 10 17.37 5.25 5.53
CA VAL A 10 17.01 4.30 4.47
C VAL A 10 16.21 3.13 5.04
N THR A 11 16.65 2.57 6.16
CA THR A 11 15.97 1.44 6.82
C THR A 11 14.63 1.88 7.41
N GLU A 12 14.57 3.08 7.95
CA GLU A 12 13.32 3.68 8.45
C GLU A 12 12.33 3.85 7.29
N ALA A 13 12.76 4.42 6.16
CA ALA A 13 11.93 4.57 4.96
C ALA A 13 11.47 3.22 4.38
N THR A 14 12.34 2.21 4.31
CA THR A 14 11.96 0.89 3.78
C THR A 14 10.95 0.18 4.70
N LEU A 15 11.11 0.29 6.02
CA LEU A 15 10.13 -0.21 6.99
C LEU A 15 8.78 0.48 6.82
N THR A 16 8.76 1.81 6.62
CA THR A 16 7.52 2.56 6.38
C THR A 16 6.85 2.11 5.08
N TYR A 17 7.60 1.96 3.99
CA TYR A 17 7.04 1.44 2.74
C TYR A 17 6.49 0.03 2.90
N LEU A 18 7.20 -0.87 3.58
CA LEU A 18 6.71 -2.22 3.86
C LEU A 18 5.42 -2.20 4.67
N GLY A 19 5.34 -1.38 5.72
CA GLY A 19 4.12 -1.19 6.51
C GLY A 19 2.93 -0.73 5.66
N LEU A 20 3.16 0.26 4.78
CA LEU A 20 2.13 0.77 3.87
C LEU A 20 1.68 -0.30 2.86
N THR A 21 2.61 -1.08 2.29
CA THR A 21 2.25 -2.18 1.38
C THR A 21 1.44 -3.27 2.08
N LEU A 22 1.81 -3.64 3.30
CA LEU A 22 1.08 -4.64 4.09
C LEU A 22 -0.33 -4.16 4.44
N SER A 23 -0.46 -2.87 4.78
CA SER A 23 -1.78 -2.30 5.06
C SER A 23 -2.72 -2.30 3.84
N ALA A 24 -2.16 -2.20 2.63
CA ALA A 24 -2.91 -2.25 1.38
C ALA A 24 -3.45 -3.65 1.04
N THR A 25 -3.08 -4.69 1.78
CA THR A 25 -3.64 -6.04 1.58
C THR A 25 -4.96 -6.27 2.33
N ASN A 26 -5.26 -5.40 3.30
CA ASN A 26 -6.42 -5.52 4.17
C ASN A 26 -7.29 -4.27 4.06
N LEU A 27 -8.56 -4.46 3.68
CA LEU A 27 -9.52 -3.36 3.49
C LEU A 27 -9.72 -2.50 4.76
N PRO A 28 -9.86 -3.08 5.98
CA PRO A 28 -9.99 -2.27 7.19
C PRO A 28 -8.74 -1.43 7.50
N ALA A 29 -7.55 -2.00 7.30
CA ALA A 29 -6.29 -1.29 7.54
C ALA A 29 -6.09 -0.16 6.53
N THR A 30 -6.43 -0.39 5.26
CA THR A 30 -6.41 0.62 4.21
C THR A 30 -7.32 1.79 4.55
N LEU A 31 -8.56 1.53 4.98
CA LEU A 31 -9.51 2.57 5.38
C LEU A 31 -8.98 3.42 6.52
N ILE A 32 -8.60 2.79 7.64
CA ILE A 32 -8.13 3.49 8.84
C ILE A 32 -6.90 4.34 8.52
N LEU A 33 -5.88 3.76 7.89
CA LEU A 33 -4.66 4.50 7.58
C LEU A 33 -4.91 5.61 6.58
N SER A 34 -5.71 5.36 5.54
CA SER A 34 -6.03 6.40 4.57
C SER A 34 -6.77 7.57 5.18
N GLU A 35 -7.67 7.33 6.13
CA GLU A 35 -8.42 8.37 6.79
C GLU A 35 -7.52 9.18 7.73
N THR A 36 -6.59 8.52 8.43
CA THR A 36 -5.58 9.23 9.23
C THR A 36 -4.65 10.08 8.36
N ILE A 37 -4.20 9.57 7.21
CA ILE A 37 -3.33 10.32 6.27
C ILE A 37 -4.12 11.48 5.65
N LEU A 38 -5.38 11.26 5.28
CA LEU A 38 -6.23 12.30 4.73
C LEU A 38 -6.46 13.43 5.74
N GLN A 39 -6.66 13.11 7.02
CA GLN A 39 -6.80 14.11 8.08
C GLN A 39 -5.49 14.84 8.39
N GLN A 40 -4.35 14.16 8.35
CA GLN A 40 -3.06 14.75 8.72
C GLN A 40 -2.43 15.55 7.58
N GLU A 41 -2.42 15.00 6.37
CA GLU A 41 -1.69 15.54 5.22
C GLU A 41 -2.62 16.20 4.20
N ASN A 42 -3.94 16.04 4.30
CA ASN A 42 -4.93 16.50 3.33
C ASN A 42 -4.62 16.03 1.88
N THR A 43 -4.04 14.84 1.75
CA THR A 43 -3.69 14.23 0.46
C THR A 43 -4.25 12.81 0.36
N LEU A 44 -4.61 12.41 -0.86
CA LEU A 44 -5.24 11.11 -1.13
C LEU A 44 -4.27 10.06 -1.66
N PHE A 45 -3.28 10.46 -2.47
CA PHE A 45 -2.45 9.54 -3.25
C PHE A 45 -0.98 9.53 -2.81
N PHE A 46 -0.40 10.68 -2.52
CA PHE A 46 1.01 10.82 -2.15
C PHE A 46 1.15 11.90 -1.09
N TYR A 47 2.00 11.65 -0.11
CA TYR A 47 2.37 12.61 0.93
C TYR A 47 3.88 12.63 1.11
N ALA A 48 4.41 13.77 1.52
CA ALA A 48 5.84 13.94 1.76
C ALA A 48 6.09 13.88 3.27
N GLN A 49 6.87 12.89 3.71
CA GLN A 49 7.27 12.77 5.11
C GLN A 49 8.73 13.19 5.29
N SER A 50 8.98 14.04 6.28
CA SER A 50 10.33 14.43 6.69
C SER A 50 10.89 13.39 7.66
N ILE A 51 11.86 12.58 7.21
CA ILE A 51 12.60 11.63 8.05
C ILE A 51 14.04 12.13 8.19
N ARG A 52 14.43 12.53 9.40
CA ARG A 52 15.79 12.97 9.74
C ARG A 52 16.36 14.05 8.81
N GLY A 53 15.52 15.00 8.38
CA GLY A 53 15.91 16.09 7.47
C GLY A 53 15.87 15.75 5.98
N HIS A 54 15.54 14.51 5.62
CA HIS A 54 15.29 14.10 4.23
C HIS A 54 13.78 14.06 3.96
N SER A 55 13.35 14.71 2.89
CA SER A 55 11.97 14.61 2.41
C SER A 55 11.81 13.36 1.58
N VAL A 56 11.00 12.41 2.05
CA VAL A 56 10.69 11.16 1.36
C VAL A 56 9.24 11.20 0.89
N TRP A 57 9.02 10.88 -0.38
CA TRP A 57 7.68 10.83 -0.99
C TRP A 57 7.07 9.46 -0.79
N LEU A 58 6.09 9.35 0.10
CA LEU A 58 5.39 8.10 0.37
C LEU A 58 4.08 8.03 -0.42
N PHE A 59 3.73 6.81 -0.82
CA PHE A 59 2.44 6.55 -1.44
C PHE A 59 1.40 6.21 -0.37
N SER A 60 0.18 6.68 -0.57
CA SER A 60 -0.99 6.25 0.20
C SER A 60 -1.28 4.76 -0.09
N PRO A 61 -1.81 3.99 0.88
CA PRO A 61 -2.21 2.59 0.66
C PRO A 61 -3.26 2.40 -0.46
N TRP A 62 -4.04 3.44 -0.77
CA TRP A 62 -5.15 3.40 -1.75
C TRP A 62 -4.77 2.97 -3.17
N PRO A 63 -3.82 3.65 -3.86
CA PRO A 63 -3.43 3.26 -5.21
C PRO A 63 -2.93 1.81 -5.29
N LEU A 64 -2.26 1.32 -4.25
CA LEU A 64 -1.74 -0.05 -4.20
C LEU A 64 -2.89 -1.07 -4.01
N PHE A 65 -3.83 -0.77 -3.11
CA PHE A 65 -5.05 -1.56 -2.93
C PHE A 65 -5.84 -1.68 -4.25
N ILE A 66 -6.14 -0.54 -4.89
CA ILE A 66 -6.88 -0.53 -6.17
C ILE A 66 -6.16 -1.37 -7.22
N LEU A 67 -4.84 -1.19 -7.37
CA LEU A 67 -4.07 -1.89 -8.38
C LEU A 67 -4.08 -3.40 -8.16
N VAL A 68 -3.83 -3.87 -6.93
CA VAL A 68 -3.79 -5.30 -6.60
C VAL A 68 -5.16 -5.95 -6.81
N TYR A 69 -6.22 -5.33 -6.31
CA TYR A 69 -7.58 -5.89 -6.44
C TYR A 69 -8.11 -5.81 -7.87
N ALA A 70 -7.79 -4.76 -8.64
CA ALA A 70 -8.14 -4.68 -10.06
C ALA A 70 -7.42 -5.78 -10.88
N LEU A 71 -6.15 -6.03 -10.59
CA LEU A 71 -5.38 -7.10 -11.24
C LEU A 71 -5.95 -8.47 -10.88
N ALA A 72 -6.27 -8.71 -9.61
CA ALA A 72 -6.93 -9.94 -9.16
C ALA A 72 -8.30 -10.14 -9.84
N ALA A 73 -9.14 -9.10 -9.90
CA ALA A 73 -10.42 -9.13 -10.58
C ALA A 73 -10.27 -9.44 -12.07
N TRP A 74 -9.28 -8.84 -12.74
CA TRP A 74 -8.98 -9.12 -14.14
C TRP A 74 -8.55 -10.57 -14.38
N LEU A 75 -7.68 -11.12 -13.51
CA LEU A 75 -7.25 -12.51 -13.59
C LEU A 75 -8.43 -13.48 -13.38
N LEU A 76 -9.25 -13.24 -12.36
CA LEU A 76 -10.44 -14.03 -12.07
C LEU A 76 -11.47 -13.97 -13.20
N TYR A 77 -11.69 -12.79 -13.78
CA TYR A 77 -12.55 -12.62 -14.94
C TYR A 77 -12.07 -13.47 -16.13
N ARG A 78 -10.77 -13.39 -16.45
CA ARG A 78 -10.19 -14.20 -17.54
C ARG A 78 -10.27 -15.70 -17.26
N ALA A 79 -10.03 -16.13 -16.02
CA ALA A 79 -10.15 -17.53 -15.63
C ALA A 79 -11.60 -18.02 -15.75
N CYS A 80 -12.57 -17.22 -15.31
CA CYS A 80 -13.99 -17.53 -15.38
C CYS A 80 -14.47 -17.65 -16.83
N VAL A 81 -14.08 -16.72 -17.71
CA VAL A 81 -14.39 -16.79 -19.15
C VAL A 81 -13.79 -18.05 -19.80
N ARG A 82 -12.56 -18.41 -19.44
CA ARG A 82 -11.92 -19.65 -19.92
C ARG A 82 -12.65 -20.91 -19.45
N TYR A 83 -13.12 -20.91 -18.20
CA TYR A 83 -13.84 -22.04 -17.62
C TYR A 83 -15.22 -22.23 -18.27
N VAL A 84 -15.99 -21.16 -18.44
CA VAL A 84 -17.31 -21.21 -19.10
C VAL A 84 -17.19 -21.71 -20.54
N ARG A 85 -16.18 -21.23 -21.28
CA ARG A 85 -15.93 -21.68 -22.65
C ARG A 85 -15.61 -23.18 -22.75
N LYS A 86 -14.97 -23.76 -21.73
CA LYS A 86 -14.68 -25.20 -21.68
C LYS A 86 -15.93 -26.05 -21.42
N ILE A 87 -16.97 -25.50 -20.81
CA ILE A 87 -18.22 -26.23 -20.50
C ILE A 87 -19.22 -26.14 -21.67
N SER A 88 -19.16 -25.07 -22.46
CA SER A 88 -20.04 -24.90 -23.62
C SER A 88 -19.63 -25.71 -24.84
N ASP A 89 -18.37 -26.15 -24.90
CA ASP A 89 -17.83 -27.08 -25.89
C ASP A 89 -18.01 -28.54 -25.41
#